data_AF-A0A382ZR53-F1
#
_entry.id   AF-A0A382ZR53-F1
#
_cell.length_a   1.000
_cell.length_b   1.000
_cell.length_c   1.000
_cell.angle_alpha   90.00
_cell.angle_beta   90.00
_cell.angle_gamma   90.00
#
_symmetry.space_group_name_H-M   'P 1'
#
loop_
_entity.id
_entity.type
_entity.pdbx_description
1 polymer ?
#
loop_
_entity_poly.entity_id
_entity_poly.type
_entity_poly.pdbx_seq_one_letter_code
_entity_poly.pdbx_strand_id
1 'polypeptide(L)'
;ISARAVGMSSFFYLSALLSFILGSFRERKPLPRFLLYFSTLICFLASILSKETALTFPIVLLLYDVCFMRNDCWAPLKNRLLFFYLPLFLCAILAVLKVLSLKNMIVHFWQKMEIGYGLKQIRIIGYGARLLLLPIGLTFDYDFPSTFFPSTAILATAILLILGIILAATLCFSRSLAMVSFCALWFLLTLAPTNSIFPRLDLLNERNLYLPSLGVLLLLATTIHRLVLAKHNQLIVKKIGAYCLIIFFILQIVL
;
A
#
# COMPACT_ATOMS: atom_id res chain seq x y z
N ILE A 1 -20.29 -11.27 -1.14
CA ILE A 1 -20.46 -10.63 0.20
C ILE A 1 -19.16 -10.06 0.79
N SER A 2 -18.02 -10.77 0.69
CA SER A 2 -16.72 -10.36 1.28
C SER A 2 -16.11 -9.02 0.78
N ALA A 3 -16.40 -8.59 -0.46
CA ALA A 3 -15.83 -7.34 -1.00
C ALA A 3 -16.31 -6.07 -0.29
N ARG A 4 -17.51 -6.07 0.31
CA ARG A 4 -18.08 -4.89 1.01
C ARG A 4 -17.22 -4.45 2.20
N ALA A 5 -16.71 -5.42 2.97
CA ALA A 5 -15.84 -5.16 4.10
C ALA A 5 -14.52 -4.50 3.68
N VAL A 6 -13.99 -4.86 2.50
CA VAL A 6 -12.77 -4.25 1.96
C VAL A 6 -12.99 -2.80 1.57
N GLY A 7 -14.07 -2.51 0.86
CA GLY A 7 -14.42 -1.14 0.49
C GLY A 7 -14.59 -0.25 1.71
N MET A 8 -15.33 -0.73 2.72
CA MET A 8 -15.55 0.01 3.97
C MET A 8 -14.26 0.22 4.78
N SER A 9 -13.42 -0.81 4.91
CA SER A 9 -12.11 -0.70 5.55
C SER A 9 -11.23 0.33 4.84
N SER A 10 -11.19 0.29 3.50
CA SER A 10 -10.41 1.22 2.68
C SER A 10 -10.89 2.67 2.82
N PHE A 11 -12.21 2.90 2.82
CA PHE A 11 -12.79 4.22 3.04
C PHE A 11 -12.36 4.82 4.39
N PHE A 12 -12.49 4.05 5.47
CA PHE A 12 -12.09 4.51 6.80
C PHE A 12 -10.57 4.68 6.92
N TYR A 13 -9.78 3.81 6.27
CA TYR A 13 -8.32 3.91 6.24
C TYR A 13 -7.86 5.22 5.59
N LEU A 14 -8.43 5.57 4.45
CA LEU A 14 -8.09 6.79 3.72
C LEU A 14 -8.62 8.04 4.42
N SER A 15 -9.81 7.96 5.02
CA SER A 15 -10.35 9.05 5.85
C SER A 15 -9.45 9.31 7.06
N ALA A 16 -8.95 8.26 7.72
CA ALA A 16 -7.99 8.38 8.81
C ALA A 16 -6.68 9.05 8.34
N LEU A 17 -6.15 8.64 7.19
CA LEU A 17 -4.95 9.24 6.60
C LEU A 17 -5.16 10.73 6.32
N LEU A 18 -6.29 11.09 5.68
CA LEU A 18 -6.61 12.47 5.33
C LEU A 18 -6.73 13.36 6.58
N SER A 19 -7.48 12.90 7.59
CA SER A 19 -7.63 13.62 8.86
C SER A 19 -6.28 13.84 9.55
N PHE A 20 -5.39 12.85 9.54
CA PHE A 20 -4.04 13.00 10.08
C PHE A 20 -3.22 14.06 9.36
N ILE A 21 -3.21 14.02 8.02
CA ILE A 21 -2.47 14.99 7.20
C ILE A 21 -2.98 16.41 7.46
N LEU A 22 -4.30 16.59 7.46
CA LEU A 22 -4.93 17.89 7.71
C LEU A 22 -4.67 18.41 9.12
N GLY A 23 -4.61 17.54 10.13
CA GLY A 23 -4.30 17.90 11.51
C GLY A 23 -2.84 18.27 11.74
N SER A 24 -1.95 17.72 10.92
CA SER A 24 -0.49 17.87 11.05
C SER A 24 0.06 19.20 10.53
N PHE A 25 -0.74 20.01 9.84
CA PHE A 25 -0.34 21.36 9.41
C PHE A 25 -0.07 22.26 10.62
N ARG A 26 1.05 22.99 10.59
CA ARG A 26 1.52 23.84 11.70
C ARG A 26 0.55 24.99 11.99
N GLU A 27 -0.01 25.59 10.96
CA GLU A 27 -0.94 26.73 11.02
C GLU A 27 -2.29 26.42 11.68
N ARG A 28 -2.60 25.13 11.88
CA ARG A 28 -3.87 24.73 12.52
C ARG A 28 -3.88 25.10 14.01
N LYS A 29 -4.99 25.72 14.42
CA LYS A 29 -5.35 25.96 15.84
C LYS A 29 -5.37 24.63 16.63
N PRO A 30 -5.13 24.65 17.95
CA PRO A 30 -5.00 23.43 18.76
C PRO A 30 -6.29 22.59 18.83
N LEU A 31 -7.46 23.22 18.96
CA LEU A 31 -8.76 22.52 19.00
C LEU A 31 -9.07 21.72 17.72
N PRO A 32 -9.08 22.31 16.51
CA PRO A 32 -9.34 21.54 15.30
C PRO A 32 -8.26 20.49 15.02
N ARG A 33 -7.00 20.73 15.41
CA ARG A 33 -5.94 19.71 15.34
C ARG A 33 -6.28 18.49 16.20
N PHE A 34 -6.70 18.70 17.45
CA PHE A 34 -7.09 17.62 18.35
C PHE A 34 -8.28 16.83 17.80
N LEU A 35 -9.31 17.52 17.29
CA LEU A 35 -10.48 16.87 16.67
C LEU A 35 -10.09 16.01 15.46
N LEU A 36 -9.17 16.48 14.62
CA LEU A 36 -8.69 15.72 13.46
C LEU A 36 -7.88 14.48 13.86
N TYR A 37 -7.04 14.58 14.89
CA TYR A 37 -6.33 13.42 15.43
C TYR A 37 -7.28 12.42 16.10
N PHE A 38 -8.29 12.89 16.81
CA PHE A 38 -9.31 12.03 17.39
C PHE A 38 -10.16 11.34 16.31
N SER A 39 -10.57 12.08 15.28
CA SER A 39 -11.23 11.53 14.09
C SER A 39 -10.38 10.45 13.41
N THR A 40 -9.07 10.67 13.32
CA THR A 40 -8.14 9.66 12.77
C THR A 40 -8.20 8.36 13.57
N LEU A 41 -8.20 8.44 14.91
CA LEU A 41 -8.26 7.28 15.78
C LEU A 41 -9.59 6.51 15.63
N ILE A 42 -10.71 7.22 15.59
CA ILE A 42 -12.04 6.62 15.37
C ILE A 42 -12.09 5.92 14.01
N CYS A 43 -11.67 6.59 12.94
CA CYS A 43 -11.65 6.00 11.60
C CYS A 43 -10.71 4.80 11.53
N PHE A 44 -9.55 4.85 12.18
CA PHE A 44 -8.63 3.72 12.24
C PHE A 44 -9.25 2.51 12.96
N LEU A 45 -9.91 2.72 14.10
CA LEU A 45 -10.62 1.65 14.81
C LEU A 45 -11.72 1.05 13.93
N ALA A 46 -12.54 1.89 13.28
CA ALA A 46 -13.57 1.43 12.35
C ALA A 46 -12.99 0.63 11.17
N SER A 47 -11.82 1.03 10.67
CA SER A 47 -11.11 0.34 9.60
C SER A 47 -10.61 -1.04 10.04
N ILE A 48 -10.03 -1.16 11.25
CA ILE A 48 -9.60 -2.44 11.84
C ILE A 48 -10.78 -3.37 12.08
N LEU A 49 -11.88 -2.86 12.64
CA LEU A 49 -13.09 -3.65 12.87
C LEU A 49 -13.69 -4.17 11.56
N SER A 50 -13.47 -3.45 10.45
CA SER A 50 -13.95 -3.87 9.13
C SER A 50 -13.05 -4.93 8.50
N LYS A 51 -11.72 -4.75 8.57
CA LYS A 51 -10.76 -5.70 7.99
C LYS A 51 -9.35 -5.57 8.59
N GLU A 52 -8.67 -6.72 8.70
CA GLU A 52 -7.30 -6.86 9.21
C GLU A 52 -6.24 -6.12 8.37
N THR A 53 -6.55 -5.76 7.12
CA THR A 53 -5.66 -4.94 6.26
C THR A 53 -5.30 -3.60 6.88
N ALA A 54 -6.19 -3.07 7.73
CA ALA A 54 -6.00 -1.80 8.40
C ALA A 54 -4.85 -1.80 9.41
N LEU A 55 -4.40 -2.96 9.90
CA LEU A 55 -3.27 -3.07 10.85
C LEU A 55 -1.96 -2.46 10.31
N THR A 56 -1.88 -2.25 9.00
CA THR A 56 -0.74 -1.61 8.32
C THR A 56 -0.70 -0.09 8.47
N PHE A 57 -1.80 0.54 8.89
CA PHE A 57 -1.97 1.99 8.98
C PHE A 57 -0.87 2.71 9.79
N PRO A 58 -0.44 2.23 10.98
CA PRO A 58 0.64 2.88 11.73
C PRO A 58 1.95 2.97 10.94
N ILE A 59 2.27 1.90 10.19
CA ILE A 59 3.51 1.81 9.41
C ILE A 59 3.42 2.76 8.20
N VAL A 60 2.26 2.82 7.56
CA VAL A 60 2.00 3.72 6.42
C VAL A 60 2.06 5.19 6.84
N LEU A 61 1.60 5.53 8.04
CA LEU A 61 1.73 6.88 8.58
C LEU A 61 3.20 7.28 8.80
N LEU A 62 4.01 6.39 9.39
CA LEU A 62 5.45 6.62 9.52
C LEU A 62 6.11 6.79 8.15
N LEU A 63 5.73 5.96 7.18
CA LEU A 63 6.21 6.08 5.81
C LEU A 63 5.86 7.46 5.21
N TYR A 64 4.63 7.93 5.39
CA TYR A 64 4.19 9.24 4.92
C TYR A 64 5.00 10.37 5.57
N ASP A 65 5.21 10.29 6.89
CA ASP A 65 5.97 11.27 7.66
C ASP A 65 7.43 11.37 7.14
N VAL A 66 8.09 10.23 7.00
CA VAL A 66 9.47 10.13 6.48
C VAL A 66 9.57 10.64 5.04
N CYS A 67 8.56 10.42 4.19
CA CYS A 67 8.60 10.82 2.78
C CYS A 67 8.29 12.31 2.56
N PHE A 68 7.33 12.88 3.29
CA PHE A 68 6.75 14.19 2.94
C PHE A 68 6.79 15.24 4.05
N MET A 69 6.90 14.86 5.32
CA MET A 69 6.72 15.77 6.45
C MET A 69 8.03 16.31 7.05
N ARG A 70 9.04 16.55 6.19
CA ARG A 70 10.37 17.05 6.59
C ARG A 70 10.50 18.59 6.69
N ASN A 71 9.50 19.36 6.26
CA ASN A 71 9.57 20.83 6.21
C ASN A 71 9.00 21.52 7.47
N ASP A 72 9.31 22.82 7.64
CA ASP A 72 8.82 23.66 8.75
C ASP A 72 7.31 23.96 8.74
N CYS A 73 6.62 23.65 7.65
CA CYS A 73 5.16 23.77 7.51
C CYS A 73 4.39 22.76 8.38
N TRP A 74 5.08 21.73 8.89
CA TRP A 74 4.49 20.65 9.66
C TRP A 74 4.68 20.88 11.16
N ALA A 75 3.77 20.35 11.98
CA ALA A 75 3.94 20.33 13.43
C ALA A 75 5.23 19.55 13.81
N PRO A 76 5.96 19.93 14.87
CA PRO A 76 7.21 19.29 15.24
C PRO A 76 7.02 17.81 15.58
N LEU A 77 7.96 16.96 15.13
CA LEU A 77 7.88 15.50 15.26
C LEU A 77 7.68 15.05 16.71
N LYS A 78 8.33 15.69 17.68
CA LYS A 78 8.17 15.40 19.12
C LYS A 78 6.70 15.50 19.59
N ASN A 79 5.98 16.53 19.12
CA ASN A 79 4.59 16.75 19.50
C ASN A 79 3.65 15.73 18.83
N ARG A 80 3.95 15.34 17.59
CA ARG A 80 3.21 14.28 16.89
C ARG A 80 3.46 12.91 17.51
N LEU A 81 4.70 12.62 17.92
CA LEU A 81 5.10 11.35 18.52
C LEU A 81 4.35 11.06 19.82
N LEU A 82 4.34 12.03 20.72
CA LEU A 82 3.74 11.85 22.04
C LEU A 82 2.20 11.87 22.00
N PHE A 83 1.59 12.81 21.28
CA PHE A 83 0.14 12.99 21.33
C PHE A 83 -0.64 12.18 20.29
N PHE A 84 0.01 11.63 19.27
CA PHE A 84 -0.68 10.92 18.19
C PHE A 84 -0.12 9.53 17.94
N TYR A 85 1.19 9.39 17.71
CA TYR A 85 1.76 8.07 17.42
C TYR A 85 1.63 7.11 18.59
N LEU A 86 1.86 7.56 19.83
CA LEU A 86 1.77 6.70 21.01
C LEU A 86 0.37 6.09 21.20
N PRO A 87 -0.75 6.87 21.21
CA PRO A 87 -2.10 6.30 21.22
C PRO A 87 -2.38 5.35 20.07
N LEU A 88 -1.90 5.70 18.87
CA LEU A 88 -2.15 4.93 17.66
C LEU A 88 -1.44 3.57 17.67
N PHE A 89 -0.16 3.53 18.06
CA PHE A 89 0.58 2.29 18.25
C PHE A 89 0.00 1.44 19.37
N LEU A 90 -0.44 2.06 20.47
CA LEU A 90 -1.10 1.35 21.56
C LEU A 90 -2.39 0.66 21.07
N CYS A 91 -3.24 1.37 20.34
CA CYS A 91 -4.45 0.78 19.74
C CYS A 91 -4.12 -0.35 18.75
N ALA A 92 -3.08 -0.18 17.93
CA ALA A 92 -2.65 -1.23 17.00
C ALA A 92 -2.16 -2.48 17.74
N ILE A 93 -1.33 -2.32 18.79
CA ILE A 93 -0.83 -3.43 19.62
C ILE A 93 -2.00 -4.16 20.29
N LEU A 94 -2.96 -3.44 20.86
CA LEU A 94 -4.14 -4.05 21.49
C LEU A 94 -4.99 -4.83 20.48
N ALA A 95 -5.18 -4.30 19.27
CA ALA A 95 -5.87 -4.99 18.20
C ALA A 95 -5.14 -6.29 17.79
N VAL A 96 -3.82 -6.22 17.65
CA VAL A 96 -2.96 -7.38 17.34
C VAL A 96 -3.03 -8.42 18.44
N LEU A 97 -2.90 -8.04 19.72
CA LEU A 97 -3.00 -8.96 20.85
C LEU A 97 -4.35 -9.66 20.93
N LYS A 98 -5.45 -8.98 20.59
CA LYS A 98 -6.79 -9.59 20.50
C LYS A 98 -6.89 -10.62 19.37
N VAL A 99 -6.24 -10.37 18.24
CA VAL A 99 -6.17 -11.35 17.14
C VAL A 99 -5.29 -12.53 17.54
N LEU A 100 -4.17 -12.28 18.24
CA LEU A 100 -3.26 -13.32 18.68
C LEU A 100 -3.79 -14.16 19.86
N SER A 101 -4.67 -13.63 20.70
CA SER A 101 -5.24 -14.40 21.81
C SER A 101 -6.15 -15.55 21.34
N LEU A 102 -6.52 -15.59 20.05
CA LEU A 102 -7.01 -16.79 19.37
C LEU A 102 -5.87 -17.80 19.14
N LYS A 103 -5.35 -18.35 20.24
CA LYS A 103 -4.18 -19.22 20.38
C LYS A 103 -4.11 -20.36 19.35
N ASN A 104 -5.25 -20.94 18.98
CA ASN A 104 -5.30 -22.08 18.05
C ASN A 104 -4.98 -21.72 16.59
N MET A 105 -5.10 -20.46 16.18
CA MET A 105 -4.85 -20.03 14.79
C MET A 105 -3.35 -19.82 14.50
N ILE A 106 -2.58 -19.39 15.51
CA ILE A 106 -1.15 -19.04 15.36
C ILE A 106 -0.25 -20.28 15.24
N VAL A 107 -0.55 -21.35 15.98
CA VAL A 107 0.27 -22.57 15.95
C VAL A 107 0.20 -23.23 14.56
N HIS A 108 -0.99 -23.25 13.96
CA HIS A 108 -1.20 -23.72 12.58
C HIS A 108 -0.62 -22.75 11.53
N PHE A 109 -0.58 -21.44 11.83
CA PHE A 109 0.05 -20.42 10.98
C PHE A 109 1.56 -20.64 10.87
N TRP A 110 2.23 -20.87 11.99
CA TRP A 110 3.70 -21.00 12.02
C TRP A 110 4.18 -22.29 11.34
N GLN A 111 3.41 -23.38 11.44
CA GLN A 111 3.71 -24.63 10.75
C GLN A 111 3.54 -24.56 9.22
N LYS A 112 2.76 -23.60 8.71
CA LYS A 112 2.49 -23.44 7.26
C LYS A 112 3.36 -22.38 6.57
N MET A 113 4.12 -21.60 7.35
CA MET A 113 5.07 -20.59 6.84
C MET A 113 6.36 -21.26 6.33
N GLU A 114 6.27 -21.97 5.21
CA GLU A 114 7.45 -22.46 4.50
C GLU A 114 8.13 -21.32 3.72
N ILE A 115 9.46 -21.32 3.65
CA ILE A 115 10.25 -20.35 2.86
C ILE A 115 9.79 -20.34 1.39
N GLY A 116 9.33 -21.49 0.88
CA GLY A 116 8.75 -21.61 -0.47
C GLY A 116 7.48 -20.78 -0.68
N TYR A 117 6.66 -20.56 0.36
CA TYR A 117 5.44 -19.76 0.27
C TYR A 117 5.73 -18.29 -0.01
N GLY A 118 6.73 -17.71 0.68
CA GLY A 118 7.12 -16.31 0.49
C GLY A 118 7.60 -16.03 -0.94
N LEU A 119 8.37 -16.94 -1.53
CA LEU A 119 8.85 -16.82 -2.90
C LEU A 119 7.72 -16.90 -3.94
N LYS A 120 6.77 -17.82 -3.73
CA LYS A 120 5.56 -17.92 -4.56
C LYS A 120 4.76 -16.62 -4.49
N GLN A 121 4.61 -16.06 -3.29
CA GLN A 121 3.84 -14.83 -3.08
C GLN A 121 4.42 -13.61 -3.78
N ILE A 122 5.74 -13.49 -3.89
CA ILE A 122 6.33 -12.32 -4.58
C ILE A 122 5.97 -12.30 -6.07
N ARG A 123 5.94 -13.47 -6.72
CA ARG A 123 5.51 -13.55 -8.12
C ARG A 123 4.02 -13.25 -8.27
N ILE A 124 3.20 -13.69 -7.31
CA ILE A 124 1.77 -13.40 -7.26
C ILE A 124 1.52 -11.89 -7.07
N ILE A 125 2.30 -11.23 -6.21
CA ILE A 125 2.27 -9.77 -6.03
C ILE A 125 2.59 -9.06 -7.35
N GLY A 126 3.60 -9.53 -8.10
CA GLY A 126 3.93 -9.03 -9.43
C GLY A 126 2.79 -9.22 -10.43
N TYR A 127 2.10 -10.35 -10.40
CA TYR A 127 0.90 -10.59 -11.21
C TYR A 127 -0.26 -9.65 -10.83
N GLY A 128 -0.47 -9.41 -9.53
CA GLY A 128 -1.44 -8.42 -9.05
C GLY A 128 -1.13 -6.99 -9.51
N ALA A 129 0.15 -6.60 -9.52
CA ALA A 129 0.57 -5.30 -10.06
C ALA A 129 0.32 -5.20 -11.57
N ARG A 130 0.54 -6.29 -12.33
CA ARG A 130 0.19 -6.38 -13.75
C ARG A 130 -1.32 -6.15 -13.94
N LEU A 131 -2.17 -6.84 -13.18
CA LEU A 131 -3.63 -6.70 -13.28
C LEU A 131 -4.10 -5.26 -13.02
N LEU A 132 -3.45 -4.53 -12.11
CA LEU A 132 -3.78 -3.12 -11.84
C LEU A 132 -3.42 -2.18 -12.99
N LEU A 133 -2.31 -2.44 -13.69
CA LEU A 133 -1.88 -1.62 -14.82
C LEU A 133 -2.57 -2.00 -16.12
N LEU A 134 -2.84 -3.29 -16.29
CA LEU A 134 -3.42 -3.91 -17.46
C LEU A 134 -4.48 -4.92 -16.99
N PRO A 135 -5.76 -4.49 -16.89
CA PRO A 135 -6.85 -5.31 -16.36
C PRO A 135 -7.32 -6.33 -17.40
N ILE A 136 -6.43 -7.25 -17.75
CA ILE A 136 -6.63 -8.25 -18.81
C ILE A 136 -6.54 -9.64 -18.19
N GLY A 137 -7.47 -10.53 -18.56
CA GLY A 137 -7.55 -11.88 -17.99
C GLY A 137 -8.06 -11.91 -16.55
N LEU A 138 -9.01 -11.03 -16.23
CA LEU A 138 -9.67 -10.98 -14.92
C LEU A 138 -10.51 -12.24 -14.72
N THR A 139 -10.22 -13.02 -13.69
CA THR A 139 -10.96 -14.24 -13.34
C THR A 139 -11.44 -14.19 -11.90
N PHE A 140 -12.56 -14.87 -11.63
CA PHE A 140 -13.11 -14.94 -10.27
C PHE A 140 -12.19 -15.70 -9.31
N ASP A 141 -11.58 -16.77 -9.82
CA ASP A 141 -10.59 -17.58 -9.11
C ASP A 141 -9.31 -17.67 -9.94
N TYR A 142 -8.18 -17.61 -9.26
CA TYR A 142 -6.86 -17.57 -9.88
C TYR A 142 -6.08 -18.82 -9.52
N ASP A 143 -6.02 -19.77 -10.45
CA ASP A 143 -5.21 -20.96 -10.34
C ASP A 143 -3.83 -20.74 -10.99
N PHE A 144 -2.78 -20.81 -10.19
CA PHE A 144 -1.40 -20.69 -10.67
C PHE A 144 -0.77 -22.08 -10.83
N PRO A 145 -0.48 -22.55 -12.06
CA PRO A 145 0.14 -23.85 -12.28
C PRO A 145 1.54 -23.89 -11.68
N SER A 146 2.05 -25.08 -11.35
CA SER A 146 3.40 -25.25 -10.77
C SER A 146 4.51 -24.68 -11.64
N THR A 147 4.34 -24.69 -12.96
CA THR A 147 5.24 -24.07 -13.97
C THR A 147 5.33 -22.55 -13.86
N PHE A 148 4.37 -21.91 -13.17
CA PHE A 148 4.42 -20.49 -12.87
C PHE A 148 5.45 -20.16 -11.79
N PHE A 149 6.07 -21.10 -11.09
CA PHE A 149 7.06 -20.80 -10.04
C PHE A 149 8.47 -21.21 -10.50
N PRO A 150 9.40 -20.25 -10.71
CA PRO A 150 10.75 -20.56 -11.16
C PRO A 150 11.62 -21.05 -9.98
N SER A 151 12.84 -21.51 -10.26
CA SER A 151 13.79 -21.96 -9.23
C SER A 151 14.09 -20.86 -8.20
N THR A 152 14.08 -21.26 -6.93
CA THR A 152 13.94 -20.40 -5.75
C THR A 152 15.12 -19.45 -5.46
N ALA A 153 16.32 -19.77 -5.95
CA ALA A 153 17.56 -19.10 -5.53
C ALA A 153 17.81 -17.73 -6.21
N ILE A 154 17.43 -17.56 -7.48
CA ILE A 154 17.75 -16.34 -8.26
C ILE A 154 16.76 -15.21 -7.99
N LEU A 155 15.51 -15.56 -7.65
CA LEU A 155 14.45 -14.58 -7.42
C LEU A 155 14.68 -13.81 -6.10
N ALA A 156 15.07 -14.52 -5.03
CA ALA A 156 15.19 -13.96 -3.68
C ALA A 156 16.21 -12.82 -3.58
N THR A 157 17.37 -12.96 -4.25
CA THR A 157 18.45 -11.98 -4.23
C THR A 157 18.10 -10.72 -5.01
N ALA A 158 17.46 -10.86 -6.19
CA ALA A 158 16.97 -9.72 -6.96
C ALA A 158 15.92 -8.91 -6.19
N ILE A 159 15.06 -9.56 -5.43
CA ILE A 159 13.99 -8.90 -4.66
C ILE A 159 14.56 -8.12 -3.46
N LEU A 160 15.48 -8.72 -2.70
CA LEU A 160 16.15 -8.03 -1.58
C LEU A 160 16.93 -6.81 -2.06
N LEU A 161 17.56 -6.91 -3.25
CA LEU A 161 18.25 -5.77 -3.87
C LEU A 161 17.27 -4.67 -4.29
N ILE A 162 16.14 -4.99 -4.92
CA ILE A 162 15.13 -4.00 -5.31
C ILE A 162 14.53 -3.30 -4.08
N LEU A 163 14.19 -4.07 -3.04
CA LEU A 163 13.65 -3.51 -1.80
C LEU A 163 14.68 -2.63 -1.09
N GLY A 164 15.95 -3.06 -1.06
CA GLY A 164 17.08 -2.29 -0.55
C GLY A 164 17.32 -0.99 -1.31
N ILE A 165 17.21 -1.01 -2.64
CA ILE A 165 17.33 0.18 -3.50
C ILE A 165 16.16 1.14 -3.26
N ILE A 166 14.93 0.64 -3.14
CA ILE A 166 13.76 1.47 -2.83
C ILE A 166 13.93 2.12 -1.45
N LEU A 167 14.35 1.37 -0.43
CA LEU A 167 14.59 1.89 0.91
C LEU A 167 15.76 2.87 0.96
N ALA A 168 16.86 2.62 0.25
CA ALA A 168 17.97 3.56 0.14
C ALA A 168 17.53 4.84 -0.59
N ALA A 169 16.68 4.73 -1.62
CA ALA A 169 16.14 5.89 -2.34
C ALA A 169 15.18 6.74 -1.49
N THR A 170 14.45 6.15 -0.52
CA THR A 170 13.60 6.93 0.42
C THR A 170 14.44 7.76 1.39
N LEU A 171 15.58 7.21 1.82
CA LEU A 171 16.43 7.79 2.86
C LEU A 171 17.43 8.81 2.28
N CYS A 172 17.99 8.53 1.10
CA CYS A 172 19.12 9.28 0.57
C CYS A 172 18.80 10.30 -0.54
N PHE A 173 17.60 10.30 -1.13
CA PHE A 173 17.36 11.06 -2.38
C PHE A 173 16.24 12.11 -2.34
N SER A 174 16.23 12.97 -3.38
CA SER A 174 15.35 14.13 -3.59
C SER A 174 13.85 13.82 -3.43
N ARG A 175 13.03 14.87 -3.21
CA ARG A 175 11.55 14.76 -3.08
C ARG A 175 10.88 13.94 -4.20
N SER A 176 11.49 13.88 -5.38
CA SER A 176 10.98 13.07 -6.50
C SER A 176 11.06 11.56 -6.23
N LEU A 177 12.13 11.09 -5.61
CA LEU A 177 12.33 9.67 -5.33
C LEU A 177 11.55 9.23 -4.08
N ALA A 178 11.39 10.11 -3.09
CA ALA A 178 10.50 9.90 -1.95
C ALA A 178 9.05 9.59 -2.39
N MET A 179 8.57 10.26 -3.45
CA MET A 179 7.25 10.00 -4.03
C MET A 179 7.13 8.58 -4.60
N VAL A 180 8.08 8.18 -5.45
CA VAL A 180 8.09 6.86 -6.09
C VAL A 180 8.18 5.77 -5.04
N SER A 181 9.05 5.97 -4.05
CA SER A 181 9.20 5.01 -2.97
C SER A 181 8.00 4.93 -2.05
N PHE A 182 7.32 6.05 -1.78
CA PHE A 182 6.06 6.03 -1.03
C PHE A 182 5.02 5.17 -1.76
N CYS A 183 4.86 5.35 -3.07
CA CYS A 183 3.94 4.55 -3.88
C CYS A 183 4.28 3.06 -3.86
N ALA A 184 5.55 2.70 -4.05
CA ALA A 184 6.01 1.32 -4.06
C ALA A 184 5.83 0.65 -2.69
N LEU A 185 6.26 1.32 -1.62
CA LEU A 185 6.12 0.81 -0.26
C LEU A 185 4.66 0.79 0.21
N TRP A 186 3.83 1.76 -0.19
CA TRP A 186 2.39 1.72 0.06
C TRP A 186 1.77 0.43 -0.50
N PHE A 187 2.07 0.12 -1.77
CA PHE A 187 1.56 -1.07 -2.43
C PHE A 187 1.96 -2.33 -1.67
N LEU A 188 3.25 -2.47 -1.34
CA LEU A 188 3.75 -3.65 -0.62
C LEU A 188 3.19 -3.75 0.80
N LEU A 189 3.17 -2.65 1.57
CA LEU A 189 2.72 -2.64 2.96
C LEU A 189 1.22 -2.97 3.07
N THR A 190 0.38 -2.34 2.26
CA THR A 190 -1.08 -2.56 2.32
C THR A 190 -1.49 -3.94 1.81
N LEU A 191 -0.69 -4.55 0.95
CA LEU A 191 -0.90 -5.90 0.44
C LEU A 191 -0.35 -6.98 1.38
N ALA A 192 0.60 -6.64 2.25
CA ALA A 192 1.30 -7.61 3.11
C ALA A 192 0.37 -8.46 3.99
N PRO A 193 -0.65 -7.93 4.68
CA PRO A 193 -1.56 -8.77 5.48
C PRO A 193 -2.36 -9.75 4.63
N THR A 194 -2.71 -9.38 3.40
CA THR A 194 -3.60 -10.22 2.60
C THR A 194 -2.87 -11.28 1.79
N ASN A 195 -1.70 -10.95 1.22
CA ASN A 195 -0.99 -11.82 0.29
C ASN A 195 0.48 -12.10 0.68
N SER A 196 0.95 -11.76 1.89
CA SER A 196 2.34 -12.08 2.29
C SER A 196 2.45 -12.70 3.67
N ILE A 197 1.74 -12.14 4.66
CA ILE A 197 1.89 -12.50 6.07
C ILE A 197 0.95 -13.65 6.42
N PHE A 198 -0.33 -13.57 6.05
CA PHE A 198 -1.31 -14.61 6.36
C PHE A 198 -1.40 -15.68 5.26
N PRO A 199 -1.11 -16.97 5.56
CA PRO A 199 -1.27 -18.05 4.60
C PRO A 199 -2.76 -18.23 4.31
N ARG A 200 -3.15 -17.98 3.05
CA ARG A 200 -4.53 -18.14 2.58
C ARG A 200 -4.62 -19.28 1.58
N LEU A 201 -5.83 -19.83 1.43
CA LEU A 201 -6.15 -20.83 0.41
C LEU A 201 -6.14 -20.16 -0.97
N ASP A 202 -6.84 -19.03 -1.09
CA ASP A 202 -6.80 -18.19 -2.30
C ASP A 202 -5.46 -17.45 -2.35
N LEU A 203 -4.65 -17.75 -3.37
CA LEU A 203 -3.33 -17.14 -3.56
C LEU A 203 -3.41 -15.66 -3.94
N LEU A 204 -4.42 -15.28 -4.73
CA LEU A 204 -4.69 -13.91 -5.14
C LEU A 204 -6.20 -13.67 -5.17
N ASN A 205 -6.62 -12.50 -4.72
CA ASN A 205 -7.99 -12.05 -4.91
C ASN A 205 -8.00 -10.55 -5.22
N GLU A 206 -8.65 -10.16 -6.32
CA GLU A 206 -8.70 -8.78 -6.81
C GLU A 206 -9.23 -7.79 -5.77
N ARG A 207 -10.17 -8.23 -4.91
CA ARG A 207 -10.70 -7.39 -3.83
C ARG A 207 -9.60 -6.88 -2.90
N ASN A 208 -8.51 -7.63 -2.72
CA ASN A 208 -7.41 -7.24 -1.86
C ASN A 208 -6.54 -6.15 -2.50
N LEU A 209 -6.65 -5.91 -3.81
CA LEU A 209 -5.91 -4.89 -4.55
C LEU A 209 -6.53 -3.49 -4.44
N TYR A 210 -7.74 -3.36 -3.87
CA TYR A 210 -8.44 -2.06 -3.81
C TYR A 210 -7.65 -1.00 -3.04
N LEU A 211 -7.16 -1.30 -1.84
CA LEU A 211 -6.35 -0.36 -1.05
C LEU A 211 -4.92 -0.19 -1.60
N PRO A 212 -4.21 -1.26 -2.02
CA PRO A 212 -2.91 -1.16 -2.68
C PRO A 212 -2.93 -0.35 -3.99
N SER A 213 -4.04 -0.39 -4.73
CA SER A 213 -4.18 0.32 -6.02
C SER A 213 -3.93 1.82 -5.90
N LEU A 214 -4.21 2.42 -4.74
CA LEU A 214 -3.95 3.84 -4.51
C LEU A 214 -2.48 4.20 -4.74
N GLY A 215 -1.54 3.37 -4.29
CA GLY A 215 -0.11 3.61 -4.49
C GLY A 215 0.27 3.66 -5.97
N VAL A 216 -0.26 2.71 -6.75
CA VAL A 216 -0.02 2.60 -8.20
C VAL A 216 -0.68 3.76 -8.96
N LEU A 217 -1.95 4.07 -8.66
CA LEU A 217 -2.70 5.16 -9.29
C LEU A 217 -2.06 6.52 -9.00
N LEU A 218 -1.55 6.71 -7.79
CA LEU A 218 -0.89 7.94 -7.38
C LEU A 218 0.50 8.10 -8.04
N LEU A 219 1.20 7.00 -8.29
CA LEU A 219 2.42 6.99 -9.12
C LEU A 219 2.10 7.35 -10.59
N LEU A 220 1.06 6.75 -11.16
CA LEU A 220 0.60 7.05 -12.52
C LEU A 220 0.17 8.52 -12.64
N ALA A 221 -0.63 9.02 -11.71
CA ALA A 221 -1.10 10.40 -11.73
C ALA A 221 0.07 11.40 -11.65
N THR A 222 1.05 11.15 -10.79
CA THR A 222 2.22 12.04 -10.65
C THR A 222 3.18 11.97 -11.84
N THR A 223 3.39 10.79 -12.42
CA THR A 223 4.19 10.64 -13.64
C THR A 223 3.53 11.33 -14.83
N ILE A 224 2.21 11.13 -15.02
CA ILE A 224 1.43 11.84 -16.04
C ILE A 224 1.51 13.35 -15.80
N HIS A 225 1.28 13.83 -14.58
CA HIS A 225 1.34 15.25 -14.27
C HIS A 225 2.71 15.87 -14.63
N ARG A 226 3.82 15.21 -14.28
CA ARG A 226 5.17 15.69 -14.62
C ARG A 226 5.45 15.66 -16.13
N LEU A 227 4.98 14.63 -16.84
CA LEU A 227 5.20 14.52 -18.28
C LEU A 227 4.34 15.53 -19.07
N VAL A 228 3.11 15.76 -18.63
CA VAL A 228 2.10 16.56 -19.33
C VAL A 228 2.19 18.04 -18.98
N LEU A 229 2.18 18.36 -17.68
CA LEU A 229 2.06 19.75 -17.21
C LEU A 229 3.41 20.42 -16.99
N ALA A 230 4.44 19.71 -16.52
CA ALA A 230 5.74 20.33 -16.25
C ALA A 230 6.57 20.61 -17.51
N LYS A 231 6.31 19.89 -18.62
CA LYS A 231 7.06 20.05 -19.88
C LYS A 231 6.39 20.99 -20.88
N HIS A 232 5.19 21.50 -20.61
CA HIS A 232 4.38 22.38 -21.47
C HIS A 232 4.28 21.95 -22.96
N ASN A 233 4.57 20.68 -23.27
CA ASN A 233 4.78 20.22 -24.64
C ASN A 233 3.62 19.30 -25.06
N GLN A 234 2.50 19.93 -25.46
CA GLN A 234 1.22 19.27 -25.75
C GLN A 234 1.31 18.16 -26.82
N LEU A 235 2.32 18.20 -27.69
CA LEU A 235 2.58 17.18 -28.72
C LEU A 235 3.05 15.83 -28.14
N ILE A 236 3.87 15.87 -27.09
CA ILE A 236 4.36 14.66 -26.42
C ILE A 236 3.20 13.94 -25.73
N VAL A 237 2.28 14.71 -25.16
CA VAL A 237 1.08 14.21 -24.47
C VAL A 237 0.14 13.48 -25.44
N LYS A 238 -0.14 14.10 -26.60
CA LYS A 238 -0.96 13.47 -27.65
C LYS A 238 -0.33 12.18 -28.17
N LYS A 239 1.00 12.16 -28.37
CA LYS A 239 1.73 10.96 -28.80
C LYS A 239 1.67 9.85 -27.75
N ILE A 240 1.96 10.15 -26.48
CA ILE A 240 1.88 9.15 -25.39
C ILE A 240 0.45 8.61 -25.24
N GLY A 241 -0.56 9.48 -25.26
CA GLY A 241 -1.97 9.06 -25.21
C GLY A 241 -2.36 8.15 -26.38
N ALA A 242 -1.93 8.49 -27.61
CA ALA A 242 -2.15 7.64 -28.78
C ALA A 242 -1.43 6.29 -28.66
N TYR A 243 -0.18 6.25 -28.21
CA TYR A 243 0.55 5.00 -27.99
C TYR A 243 -0.10 4.13 -26.90
N CYS A 244 -0.55 4.71 -25.79
CA CYS A 244 -1.26 3.98 -24.75
C CYS A 244 -2.57 3.36 -25.27
N LEU A 245 -3.35 4.11 -26.08
CA LEU A 245 -4.56 3.59 -26.71
C LEU A 245 -4.25 2.47 -27.70
N ILE A 246 -3.25 2.63 -28.56
CA ILE A 246 -2.82 1.60 -29.52
C ILE A 246 -2.37 0.34 -28.78
N ILE A 247 -1.56 0.47 -27.73
CA ILE A 247 -1.10 -0.65 -26.91
C ILE A 247 -2.29 -1.35 -26.24
N PHE A 248 -3.25 -0.60 -25.71
CA PHE A 248 -4.48 -1.16 -25.11
C PHE A 248 -5.29 -1.95 -26.14
N PHE A 249 -5.53 -1.40 -27.33
CA PHE A 249 -6.26 -2.09 -28.40
C PHE A 249 -5.54 -3.34 -28.92
N ILE A 250 -4.21 -3.28 -29.10
CA ILE A 250 -3.43 -4.45 -29.50
C ILE A 250 -3.51 -5.54 -28.43
N LEU A 251 -3.36 -5.18 -27.15
CA LEU A 251 -3.46 -6.12 -26.04
C LEU A 251 -4.84 -6.74 -25.90
N GLN A 252 -5.91 -6.02 -26.27
CA GLN A 252 -7.28 -6.54 -26.27
C GLN A 252 -7.56 -7.49 -27.45
N ILE A 253 -6.86 -7.34 -28.58
CA ILE A 253 -7.04 -8.19 -29.77
C ILE A 253 -6.22 -9.49 -29.65
N VAL A 254 -5.07 -9.44 -28.99
CA VAL A 254 -4.12 -10.56 -28.89
C VAL A 254 -4.48 -11.55 -27.77
N LEU A 255 -5.37 -11.17 -26.85
CA LEU A 255 -5.61 -11.88 -25.58
C LEU A 255 -7.08 -12.23 -25.41
#